data_AF-A0A7W1RDC2-F1
#
_entry.id   AF-A0A7W1RDC2-F1
#
_cell.length_a   1.000
_cell.length_b   1.000
_cell.length_c   1.000
_cell.angle_alpha   90.00
_cell.angle_beta   90.00
_cell.angle_gamma   90.00
#
_symmetry.space_group_name_H-M   'P 1'
#
loop_
_entity.id
_entity.type
_entity.pdbx_description
1 polymer ?
#
loop_
_entity_poly.entity_id
_entity_poly.type
_entity_poly.pdbx_seq_one_letter_code
_entity_poly.pdbx_strand_id
1 'polypeptide(L)'
;MRRPSVVAIEERSIFAMGGGGFTMEPNNPLLDDYVLSLTRKTEPRILFLPTASGDTSAQINAFKARFAHRTCVAEHVSLFRLRETPRPLEDLLFEQDIV
;
A
#
# COMPACT_ATOMS: atom_id res chain seq x y z
N MET A 1 -11.38 16.24 -16.61
CA MET A 1 -10.28 15.64 -15.84
C MET A 1 -10.13 16.43 -14.55
N ARG A 2 -10.50 15.85 -13.41
CA ARG A 2 -10.48 16.54 -12.11
C ARG A 2 -9.03 16.47 -11.61
N ARG A 3 -8.35 17.61 -11.46
CA ARG A 3 -7.00 17.62 -10.86
C ARG A 3 -7.10 17.05 -9.44
N PRO A 4 -6.26 16.07 -9.06
CA PRO A 4 -6.28 15.55 -7.70
C PRO A 4 -6.02 16.70 -6.72
N SER A 5 -6.70 16.68 -5.57
CA SER A 5 -6.42 17.60 -4.47
C SER A 5 -4.99 17.38 -4.02
N VAL A 6 -4.12 18.36 -4.26
CA VAL A 6 -2.72 18.30 -3.85
C VAL A 6 -2.69 18.33 -2.32
N VAL A 7 -2.33 17.21 -1.70
CA VAL A 7 -2.03 17.17 -0.25
C VAL A 7 -0.83 18.07 0.01
N ALA A 8 -0.98 19.02 0.93
CA ALA A 8 0.09 19.93 1.33
C ALA A 8 1.30 19.12 1.80
N ILE A 9 2.51 19.58 1.51
CA ILE A 9 3.75 18.87 1.91
C ILE A 9 3.78 18.64 3.43
N GLU A 10 3.31 19.62 4.19
CA GLU A 10 3.21 19.58 5.65
C GLU A 10 2.32 18.44 6.18
N GLU A 11 1.40 17.93 5.35
CA GLU A 11 0.47 16.86 5.68
C GLU A 11 0.95 15.48 5.18
N ARG A 12 2.05 15.42 4.43
CA ARG A 12 2.63 14.16 3.94
C ARG A 12 3.57 13.58 4.97
N SER A 13 3.39 12.30 5.26
CA SER A 13 4.27 11.55 6.16
C SER A 13 5.08 10.53 5.38
N ILE A 14 6.39 10.48 5.62
CA ILE A 14 7.26 9.40 5.14
C ILE A 14 7.63 8.55 6.36
N PHE A 15 7.22 7.30 6.34
CA PHE A 15 7.62 6.33 7.36
C PHE A 15 8.71 5.42 6.81
N ALA A 16 9.94 5.57 7.31
CA ALA A 16 11.08 4.76 6.90
C ALA A 16 11.26 3.58 7.86
N MET A 17 11.41 2.37 7.30
CA MET A 17 11.61 1.13 8.05
C MET A 17 12.86 0.40 7.55
N GLY A 18 13.63 -0.19 8.47
CA GLY A 18 14.79 -1.04 8.14
C GLY A 18 14.44 -2.48 7.76
N GLY A 19 13.15 -2.79 7.61
CA GLY A 19 12.57 -4.14 7.52
C GLY A 19 11.40 -4.29 8.49
N GLY A 20 10.67 -5.42 8.42
CA GLY A 20 9.58 -5.74 9.34
C GLY A 20 8.20 -5.91 8.68
N GLY A 21 7.17 -5.91 9.52
CA GLY A 21 5.77 -6.01 9.11
C GLY A 21 5.47 -7.35 8.44
N PHE A 22 4.50 -7.38 7.55
CA PHE A 22 4.06 -8.62 6.91
C PHE A 22 5.15 -9.37 6.13
N THR A 23 6.25 -8.70 5.77
CA THR A 23 7.35 -9.30 4.99
C THR A 23 8.31 -10.13 5.83
N MET A 24 8.47 -9.82 7.12
CA MET A 24 9.44 -10.49 8.01
C MET A 24 8.79 -11.08 9.26
N GLU A 25 7.70 -10.48 9.73
CA GLU A 25 6.99 -10.85 10.95
C GLU A 25 5.49 -11.07 10.67
N PRO A 26 5.11 -12.06 9.85
CA PRO A 26 3.71 -12.24 9.40
C PRO A 26 2.72 -12.48 10.56
N ASN A 27 3.21 -12.94 11.71
CA ASN A 27 2.42 -13.19 12.91
C ASN A 27 2.42 -12.01 13.91
N ASN A 28 3.22 -10.97 13.66
CA ASN A 28 3.29 -9.78 14.53
C ASN A 28 2.60 -8.60 13.84
N PRO A 29 1.44 -8.17 14.35
CA PRO A 29 0.66 -7.21 13.60
C PRO A 29 1.07 -5.75 13.78
N LEU A 30 1.91 -5.47 14.78
CA LEU A 30 2.07 -4.13 15.33
C LEU A 30 2.56 -3.10 14.32
N LEU A 31 3.49 -3.48 13.44
CA LEU A 31 4.06 -2.53 12.48
C LEU A 31 3.05 -2.16 11.38
N ASP A 32 2.34 -3.14 10.82
CA ASP A 32 1.35 -2.82 9.78
C ASP A 32 0.13 -2.08 10.36
N ASP A 33 -0.27 -2.40 11.59
CA ASP A 33 -1.35 -1.67 12.29
C ASP A 33 -0.94 -0.22 12.58
N TYR A 34 0.32 -0.02 12.98
CA TYR A 34 0.86 1.32 13.16
C TYR A 34 0.85 2.12 11.85
N VAL A 35 1.29 1.53 10.73
CA VAL A 35 1.26 2.18 9.41
C VAL A 35 -0.16 2.61 9.03
N LEU A 36 -1.17 1.75 9.21
CA LEU A 36 -2.57 2.10 8.95
C LEU A 36 -3.05 3.28 9.80
N SER A 37 -2.64 3.32 11.08
CA SER A 37 -3.03 4.37 12.03
C SER A 37 -2.53 5.77 11.63
N LEU A 38 -1.44 5.86 10.84
CA LEU A 38 -0.88 7.14 10.38
C LEU A 38 -1.85 7.93 9.49
N THR A 39 -2.75 7.25 8.79
CA THR A 39 -3.73 7.88 7.89
C THR A 39 -4.84 8.62 8.62
N ARG A 40 -5.13 8.24 9.88
CA ARG A 40 -6.29 8.68 10.66
C ARG A 40 -7.65 8.44 9.97
N LYS A 41 -7.70 7.64 8.91
CA LYS A 41 -8.93 7.26 8.21
C LYS A 41 -9.49 5.97 8.80
N THR A 42 -10.81 5.84 8.78
CA THR A 42 -11.51 4.63 9.27
C THR A 42 -11.29 3.42 8.37
N GLU A 43 -11.17 3.63 7.06
CA GLU A 43 -10.91 2.60 6.06
C GLU A 43 -9.92 3.16 5.02
N PRO A 44 -8.60 3.14 5.32
CA PRO A 44 -7.60 3.67 4.40
C PRO A 44 -7.46 2.79 3.14
N ARG A 45 -7.18 3.43 2.02
CA ARG A 45 -6.81 2.78 0.76
C ARG A 45 -5.28 2.63 0.72
N ILE A 46 -4.80 1.41 0.63
CA ILE A 46 -3.37 1.09 0.64
C ILE A 46 -2.97 0.41 -0.66
N LEU A 47 -1.85 0.84 -1.22
CA LEU A 47 -1.30 0.27 -2.45
C LEU A 47 0.10 -0.27 -2.20
N PHE A 48 0.27 -1.57 -2.40
CA PHE A 48 1.57 -2.21 -2.30
C PHE A 48 2.33 -2.20 -3.62
N LEU A 49 3.60 -1.80 -3.55
CA LEU A 49 4.59 -1.86 -4.64
C LEU A 49 5.63 -2.97 -4.37
N PRO A 50 5.45 -4.20 -4.87
CA PRO A 50 6.33 -5.33 -4.59
C PRO A 50 7.62 -5.35 -5.41
N THR A 51 7.94 -4.27 -6.13
CA THR A 51 8.96 -4.28 -7.19
C THR A 51 10.37 -4.56 -6.68
N ALA A 52 10.68 -4.21 -5.43
CA ALA A 52 11.95 -4.56 -4.80
C ALA A 52 12.18 -6.09 -4.69
N SER A 53 11.11 -6.90 -4.64
CA SER A 53 11.22 -8.36 -4.63
C SER A 53 11.11 -9.01 -6.02
N GLY A 54 10.86 -8.23 -7.07
CA GLY A 54 10.54 -8.77 -8.40
C GLY A 54 9.05 -9.07 -8.63
N ASP A 55 8.14 -8.46 -7.85
CA ASP A 55 6.69 -8.66 -7.96
C ASP A 55 6.25 -10.13 -7.79
N THR A 56 6.88 -10.88 -6.89
CA THR A 56 6.56 -12.31 -6.73
C THR A 56 5.12 -12.52 -6.25
N SER A 57 4.44 -13.53 -6.81
CA SER A 57 3.07 -13.90 -6.39
C SER A 57 3.00 -14.25 -4.91
N ALA A 58 4.07 -14.84 -4.35
CA ALA A 58 4.15 -15.16 -2.92
C ALA A 58 4.10 -13.91 -2.05
N GLN A 59 4.87 -12.86 -2.38
CA GLN A 59 4.86 -11.62 -1.60
C GLN A 59 3.54 -10.85 -1.75
N ILE A 60 2.97 -10.83 -2.97
CA ILE A 60 1.65 -10.24 -3.22
C ILE A 60 0.57 -10.97 -2.41
N ASN A 61 0.60 -12.29 -2.36
CA ASN A 61 -0.36 -13.08 -1.58
C ASN A 61 -0.17 -12.88 -0.08
N ALA A 62 1.07 -12.75 0.41
CA ALA A 62 1.35 -12.44 1.81
C ALA A 62 0.78 -11.07 2.21
N PHE A 63 0.96 -10.05 1.36
CA PHE A 63 0.34 -8.74 1.53
C PHE A 63 -1.19 -8.86 1.60
N LYS A 64 -1.82 -9.49 0.60
CA LYS A 64 -3.28 -9.68 0.58
C LYS A 64 -3.79 -10.40 1.82
N ALA A 65 -3.14 -11.49 2.22
CA ALA A 65 -3.52 -12.26 3.40
C ALA A 65 -3.41 -11.42 4.68
N ARG A 66 -2.35 -10.60 4.80
CA ARG A 66 -2.18 -9.70 5.95
C ARG A 66 -3.33 -8.71 6.08
N PHE A 67 -3.73 -8.08 4.98
CA PHE A 67 -4.71 -6.99 5.01
C PHE A 67 -6.16 -7.43 4.79
N ALA A 68 -6.42 -8.69 4.41
CA ALA A 68 -7.76 -9.22 4.15
C ALA A 68 -8.75 -9.10 5.33
N HIS A 69 -8.25 -9.08 6.57
CA HIS A 69 -9.09 -9.02 7.78
C HIS A 69 -9.01 -7.67 8.51
N ARG A 70 -8.44 -6.66 7.86
CA ARG A 70 -8.33 -5.29 8.39
C ARG A 70 -9.39 -4.40 7.75
N THR A 71 -9.81 -3.36 8.46
CA THR A 71 -10.67 -2.31 7.90
C THR A 71 -9.82 -1.40 7.01
N CYS A 72 -9.53 -1.87 5.79
CA CYS A 72 -8.79 -1.13 4.77
C CYS A 72 -9.08 -1.71 3.37
N VAL A 73 -8.89 -0.90 2.34
CA VAL A 73 -8.91 -1.37 0.95
C VAL A 73 -7.49 -1.61 0.49
N ALA A 74 -7.12 -2.88 0.31
CA ALA A 74 -5.76 -3.28 -0.06
C ALA A 74 -5.64 -3.63 -1.54
N GLU A 75 -4.82 -2.86 -2.26
CA GLU A 75 -4.49 -3.07 -3.66
C GLU A 75 -2.98 -3.27 -3.83
N HIS A 76 -2.56 -3.81 -4.99
CA HIS A 76 -1.15 -3.91 -5.35
C HIS A 76 -1.01 -3.55 -6.82
N VAL A 77 0.17 -3.06 -7.22
CA VAL A 77 0.51 -2.90 -8.63
C VAL A 77 1.89 -3.48 -8.91
N SER A 78 1.97 -4.32 -9.94
CA SER A 78 3.20 -4.91 -10.42
C SER A 78 3.76 -4.04 -11.54
N LEU A 79 4.89 -3.39 -11.31
CA LEU A 79 5.55 -2.58 -12.36
C LEU A 79 6.18 -3.47 -13.43
N PHE A 80 6.58 -4.70 -13.11
CA PHE A 80 7.03 -5.68 -14.12
C PHE A 80 5.91 -6.17 -15.03
N ARG A 81 4.65 -6.10 -14.57
CA ARG A 81 3.44 -6.46 -15.32
C ARG A 81 2.50 -5.27 -15.49
N LEU A 82 3.05 -4.06 -15.64
CA LEU A 82 2.25 -2.82 -15.65
C LEU A 82 1.18 -2.82 -16.76
N ARG A 83 1.41 -3.53 -17.87
CA ARG A 83 0.45 -3.67 -18.98
C ARG A 83 -0.80 -4.47 -18.61
N GLU A 84 -0.77 -5.24 -17.53
CA GLU A 84 -1.89 -6.03 -17.02
C GLU A 84 -2.75 -5.21 -16.03
N THR A 85 -2.30 -4.01 -15.62
CA THR A 85 -3.05 -3.14 -14.72
C THR A 85 -4.34 -2.66 -15.41
N PRO A 86 -5.53 -2.86 -14.80
CA PRO A 86 -6.82 -2.67 -15.47
C PRO A 86 -7.24 -1.19 -15.66
N ARG A 87 -6.46 -0.24 -15.12
CA ARG A 87 -6.74 1.20 -15.12
C ARG A 87 -5.44 2.00 -15.17
N PRO A 88 -5.47 3.28 -15.59
CA PRO A 88 -4.29 4.14 -15.60
C PRO A 88 -3.59 4.15 -14.24
N LEU A 89 -2.25 4.06 -14.26
CA LEU A 89 -1.44 4.07 -13.04
C LEU A 89 -1.63 5.36 -12.23
N GLU A 90 -1.79 6.49 -12.92
CA GLU A 90 -2.06 7.78 -12.29
C GLU A 90 -3.31 7.73 -11.41
N ASP A 91 -4.42 7.22 -11.96
CA ASP A 91 -5.68 7.11 -11.22
C ASP A 91 -5.48 6.20 -10.02
N LEU A 92 -4.80 5.06 -10.20
CA LEU A 92 -4.54 4.12 -9.12
C LEU A 92 -3.76 4.79 -7.98
N LEU A 93 -2.69 5.53 -8.28
CA LEU A 93 -1.84 6.18 -7.29
C LEU A 93 -2.58 7.31 -6.54
N PHE A 94 -3.37 8.13 -7.25
CA PHE A 94 -4.03 9.28 -6.64
C PHE A 94 -5.20 8.92 -5.72
N GLU A 95 -5.68 7.68 -5.77
CA GLU A 95 -6.74 7.18 -4.87
C GLU A 95 -6.23 6.65 -3.53
N GLN A 96 -4.91 6.55 -3.33
CA GLN A 96 -4.34 5.86 -2.18
C GLN A 96 -4.04 6.82 -1.03
N ASP A 97 -4.19 6.31 0.18
CA ASP A 97 -3.80 6.96 1.42
C ASP A 97 -2.39 6.57 1.85
N ILE A 98 -1.96 5.36 1.48
CA ILE A 98 -0.63 4.82 1.73
C ILE A 98 -0.13 4.14 0.44
N VAL A 99 1.14 4.40 0.10
CA VAL A 99 1.87 3.74 -1.00
C VAL A 99 3.21 3.23 -0.46
#